data_AF-A0A1A7Y7H0-F1
#
_entry.id   AF-A0A1A7Y7H0-F1
#
_cell.length_a   1.000
_cell.length_b   1.000
_cell.length_c   1.000
_cell.angle_alpha   90.00
_cell.angle_beta   90.00
_cell.angle_gamma   90.00
#
_symmetry.space_group_name_H-M   'P 1'
#
loop_
_entity.id
_entity.type
_entity.pdbx_description
1 polymer ?
#
loop_
_entity_poly.entity_id
_entity_poly.type
_entity_poly.pdbx_seq_one_letter_code
_entity_poly.pdbx_strand_id
1 'polypeptide(L)'
;SEEVVRLVGEHLSGIHLQAPVSPSERQLKLGQMHELLLKRRASASPAPDTNAASHLIRHALGTGEYGELSQEKLASMLALPEDLARMYRDDITATVVYLNYDLARPRHS
;
A
#
# COMPACT_ATOMS: atom_id res chain seq x y z
N SER A 1 -4.56 5.69 11.23
CA SER A 1 -5.30 6.27 10.08
C SER A 1 -4.38 6.60 8.92
N GLU A 2 -3.22 7.23 9.18
CA GLU A 2 -2.24 7.61 8.14
C GLU A 2 -1.71 6.41 7.32
N GLU A 3 -1.42 5.28 7.97
CA GLU A 3 -0.95 4.07 7.29
C GLU A 3 -1.97 3.50 6.28
N VAL A 4 -3.26 3.50 6.65
CA VAL A 4 -4.35 3.05 5.75
C VAL A 4 -4.42 3.94 4.51
N VAL A 5 -4.31 5.25 4.68
CA VAL A 5 -4.30 6.21 3.57
C VAL A 5 -3.08 5.98 2.68
N ARG A 6 -1.90 5.74 3.28
CA ARG A 6 -0.68 5.42 2.54
C ARG A 6 -0.83 4.14 1.71
N LEU A 7 -1.33 3.05 2.31
CA LEU A 7 -1.54 1.77 1.61
C LEU A 7 -2.52 1.91 0.43
N VAL A 8 -3.63 2.64 0.62
CA VAL A 8 -4.58 2.90 -0.48
C VAL A 8 -3.96 3.78 -1.57
N GLY A 9 -3.17 4.80 -1.21
CA GLY A 9 -2.47 5.65 -2.17
C GLY A 9 -1.41 4.90 -2.98
N GLU A 10 -0.64 4.03 -2.32
CA GLU A 10 0.34 3.15 -2.96
C GLU A 10 -0.34 2.14 -3.89
N HIS A 11 -1.45 1.54 -3.46
CA HIS A 11 -2.28 0.65 -4.28
C HIS A 11 -2.81 1.37 -5.54
N LEU A 12 -3.37 2.57 -5.37
CA LEU A 12 -3.93 3.39 -6.44
C LEU A 12 -2.92 3.85 -7.47
N SER A 13 -1.73 4.27 -7.01
CA SER A 13 -0.68 4.78 -7.90
C SER A 13 0.05 3.68 -8.67
N GLY A 14 -0.15 2.41 -8.29
CA GLY A 14 0.62 1.28 -8.81
C GLY A 14 2.10 1.34 -8.41
N ILE A 15 2.44 2.23 -7.49
CA ILE A 15 3.78 2.44 -6.97
C ILE A 15 3.70 2.16 -5.48
N HIS A 16 4.17 0.99 -5.06
CA HIS A 16 4.67 0.87 -3.69
C HIS A 16 5.81 1.87 -3.57
N LEU A 17 5.59 2.95 -2.81
CA LEU A 17 6.53 4.05 -2.70
C LEU A 17 7.86 3.50 -2.20
N GLN A 18 8.81 3.32 -3.12
CA GLN A 18 10.21 3.30 -2.73
C GLN A 18 10.47 4.60 -1.97
N ALA A 19 11.23 4.50 -0.88
CA ALA A 19 11.44 5.59 0.07
C ALA A 19 11.63 6.95 -0.62
N PRO A 20 11.08 8.04 -0.06
CA PRO A 20 11.20 9.37 -0.64
C PRO A 20 12.66 9.69 -0.96
N VAL A 21 12.90 10.45 -2.04
CA VAL A 21 14.25 10.88 -2.43
C VAL A 21 14.92 11.56 -1.25
N SER A 22 15.94 10.89 -0.72
CA SER A 22 16.67 11.31 0.47
C SER A 22 17.40 12.63 0.21
N PRO A 23 17.73 13.41 1.25
CA PRO A 23 18.43 14.69 1.08
C PRO A 23 19.73 14.59 0.28
N SER A 24 20.45 13.46 0.38
CA SER A 24 21.64 13.16 -0.40
C SER A 24 21.32 12.85 -1.87
N GLU A 25 20.25 12.10 -2.15
CA GLU A 25 19.80 11.83 -3.52
C GLU A 25 19.25 13.10 -4.22
N ARG A 26 18.81 14.12 -3.46
CA ARG A 26 18.41 15.42 -4.05
C ARG A 26 19.57 16.20 -4.65
N GLN A 27 20.83 15.86 -4.32
CA GLN A 27 22.02 16.52 -4.85
C GLN A 27 22.57 15.83 -6.12
N LEU A 28 21.89 14.80 -6.63
CA LEU A 28 22.31 14.08 -7.83
C LEU A 28 22.22 14.96 -9.08
N LYS A 29 23.21 14.83 -9.98
CA LYS A 29 23.11 15.42 -11.32
C LYS A 29 21.94 14.79 -12.08
N LEU A 30 21.38 15.50 -13.05
CA LEU A 30 20.21 15.05 -13.81
C LEU A 30 20.37 13.63 -14.39
N GLY A 31 21.53 13.29 -14.95
CA GLY A 31 21.80 11.95 -15.47
C GLY A 31 21.77 10.86 -14.38
N GLN A 32 22.31 11.15 -13.20
CA GLN A 32 22.31 10.21 -12.07
C GLN A 32 20.89 10.05 -11.49
N MET A 33 20.11 11.14 -11.45
CA MET A 33 18.70 11.10 -11.08
C MET A 33 17.90 10.23 -12.06
N HIS A 34 18.17 10.35 -13.36
CA HIS A 34 17.53 9.53 -14.40
C HIS A 34 17.83 8.04 -14.21
N GLU A 35 19.09 7.66 -13.98
CA GLU A 35 19.48 6.28 -13.70
C GLU A 35 18.82 5.72 -12.43
N LEU A 36 18.76 6.53 -11.37
CA LEU A 36 18.07 6.17 -10.13
C LEU A 36 16.59 5.87 -10.40
N LEU A 37 15.90 6.77 -11.09
CA LEU A 37 14.47 6.61 -11.42
C LEU A 37 14.21 5.39 -12.32
N LEU A 38 15.09 5.09 -13.27
CA LEU A 38 15.00 3.88 -14.09
C LEU A 38 15.12 2.61 -13.25
N LYS A 39 16.07 2.57 -12.30
CA LYS A 39 16.21 1.44 -11.36
C LYS A 39 14.95 1.28 -10.51
N ARG A 40 14.44 2.38 -9.93
CA ARG A 40 13.21 2.35 -9.12
C ARG A 40 12.00 1.86 -9.92
N ARG A 41 11.87 2.29 -11.19
CA ARG A 41 10.81 1.83 -12.10
C ARG A 41 10.93 0.33 -12.40
N ALA A 42 12.14 -0.17 -12.65
CA ALA A 42 12.37 -1.59 -12.90
C ALA A 42 12.10 -2.45 -11.64
N SER A 43 12.31 -1.89 -10.45
CA SER A 43 12.01 -2.54 -9.17
C SER A 43 10.59 -2.30 -8.66
N ALA A 44 9.76 -1.55 -9.39
CA ALA A 44 8.38 -1.30 -8.99
C ALA A 44 7.57 -2.57 -9.28
N SER A 45 7.21 -3.31 -8.23
CA SER A 45 6.26 -4.40 -8.32
C SER A 45 4.84 -3.84 -8.20
N PRO A 46 3.89 -4.30 -9.03
CA PRO A 46 2.48 -3.99 -8.83
C PRO A 46 2.04 -4.50 -7.45
N ALA A 47 1.05 -3.82 -6.86
CA ALA A 47 0.46 -4.28 -5.62
C ALA A 47 -0.05 -5.73 -5.81
N PRO A 48 0.12 -6.61 -4.81
CA PRO A 48 -0.25 -8.01 -4.93
C PRO A 48 -1.76 -8.25 -4.95
N ASP A 49 -2.56 -7.20 -4.78
CA ASP A 49 -4.02 -7.22 -4.78
C ASP A 49 -4.55 -6.32 -5.88
N THR A 50 -5.58 -6.78 -6.60
CA THR A 50 -6.29 -5.94 -7.58
C THR A 50 -7.31 -5.02 -6.93
N ASN A 51 -7.79 -5.37 -5.74
CA ASN A 51 -8.79 -4.63 -4.97
C ASN A 51 -8.13 -4.00 -3.72
N ALA A 52 -8.29 -2.68 -3.53
CA ALA A 52 -7.68 -1.99 -2.40
C ALA A 52 -8.27 -2.39 -1.03
N ALA A 53 -9.55 -2.74 -0.96
CA ALA A 53 -10.13 -3.25 0.27
C ALA A 53 -9.52 -4.60 0.66
N SER A 54 -9.31 -5.49 -0.32
CA SER A 54 -8.56 -6.74 -0.09
C SER A 54 -7.12 -6.46 0.36
N HIS A 55 -6.47 -5.45 -0.25
CA HIS A 55 -5.13 -5.01 0.15
C HIS A 55 -5.07 -4.55 1.61
N LEU A 56 -6.05 -3.74 2.04
CA LEU A 56 -6.18 -3.31 3.44
C LEU A 56 -6.41 -4.47 4.40
N ILE A 57 -7.30 -5.41 4.05
CA ILE A 57 -7.57 -6.59 4.90
C ILE A 57 -6.32 -7.47 5.01
N ARG A 58 -5.58 -7.64 3.91
CA ARG A 58 -4.31 -8.36 3.91
C ARG A 58 -3.30 -7.75 4.87
N HIS A 59 -3.14 -6.43 4.87
CA HIS A 59 -2.27 -5.74 5.82
C HIS A 59 -2.80 -5.82 7.26
N ALA A 60 -4.11 -5.66 7.48
CA ALA A 60 -4.70 -5.78 8.81
C ALA A 60 -4.43 -7.14 9.48
N LEU A 61 -4.42 -8.23 8.68
CA LEU A 61 -4.16 -9.59 9.18
C LEU A 61 -2.67 -9.97 9.19
N GLY A 62 -1.92 -9.50 8.20
CA GLY A 62 -0.55 -9.96 7.93
C GLY A 62 0.56 -9.05 8.44
N THR A 63 0.27 -7.80 8.82
CA THR A 63 1.31 -6.87 9.30
C THR A 63 1.89 -7.35 10.64
N GLY A 64 3.22 -7.53 10.67
CA GLY A 64 3.97 -7.90 11.87
C GLY A 64 4.25 -6.71 12.80
N GLU A 65 4.93 -6.98 13.92
CA GLU A 65 5.33 -5.96 14.93
C GLU A 65 6.16 -4.81 14.33
N TYR A 66 6.88 -5.06 13.24
CA TYR A 66 7.78 -4.11 12.60
C TYR A 66 7.14 -3.38 11.40
N GLY A 67 5.82 -3.51 11.19
CA GLY A 67 5.11 -2.81 10.11
C GLY A 67 5.22 -3.45 8.72
N GLU A 68 5.93 -4.57 8.59
CA GLU A 68 6.05 -5.32 7.34
C GLU A 68 4.97 -6.39 7.20
N LEU A 69 4.53 -6.63 5.96
CA LEU A 69 3.58 -7.69 5.65
C LEU A 69 4.27 -9.06 5.68
N SER A 70 3.88 -9.92 6.63
CA SER A 70 4.35 -11.29 6.72
C SER A 70 3.36 -12.26 6.07
N GLN A 71 3.82 -12.97 5.03
CA GLN A 71 3.03 -14.02 4.36
C GLN A 71 2.72 -15.18 5.30
N GLU A 72 3.68 -15.54 6.16
CA GLU A 72 3.49 -16.61 7.16
C GLU A 72 2.40 -16.24 8.16
N LYS A 73 2.47 -15.02 8.72
CA LYS A 73 1.46 -14.53 9.67
C LYS A 73 0.07 -14.47 9.01
N LEU A 74 -0.01 -13.94 7.79
CA LEU A 74 -1.26 -13.89 7.04
C LEU A 74 -1.85 -15.28 6.83
N ALA A 75 -1.04 -16.25 6.39
CA ALA A 75 -1.46 -17.63 6.19
C ALA A 75 -1.94 -18.27 7.50
N SER A 76 -1.20 -18.09 8.59
CA SER A 76 -1.61 -18.58 9.92
C SER A 76 -2.93 -17.97 10.37
N MET A 77 -3.11 -16.65 10.23
CA MET A 77 -4.36 -15.98 10.59
C MET A 77 -5.54 -16.50 9.76
N LEU A 78 -5.38 -16.66 8.44
CA LEU A 78 -6.43 -17.15 7.55
C LEU A 78 -6.77 -18.63 7.80
N ALA A 79 -5.82 -19.43 8.28
CA ALA A 79 -6.00 -20.86 8.56
C ALA A 79 -6.61 -21.15 9.95
N LEU A 80 -6.85 -20.13 10.78
CA LEU A 80 -7.45 -20.32 12.10
C LEU A 80 -8.86 -20.92 11.97
N PRO A 81 -9.18 -21.98 12.75
CA PRO A 81 -10.55 -22.47 12.93
C PRO A 81 -11.51 -21.36 13.37
N GLU A 82 -12.78 -21.48 13.00
CA GLU A 82 -13.79 -20.42 13.21
C GLU A 82 -13.99 -20.07 14.69
N ASP A 83 -13.92 -21.07 15.58
CA ASP A 83 -14.01 -20.94 17.02
C ASP A 83 -12.79 -20.23 17.65
N LEU A 84 -11.62 -20.31 17.01
CA LEU A 84 -10.41 -19.61 17.43
C LEU A 84 -10.23 -18.25 16.75
N ALA A 85 -10.75 -18.06 15.54
CA ALA A 85 -10.54 -16.85 14.75
C ALA A 85 -10.94 -15.58 15.50
N ARG A 86 -12.08 -15.60 16.19
CA ARG A 86 -12.59 -14.47 17.00
C ARG A 86 -11.72 -14.13 18.21
N MET A 87 -10.80 -15.00 18.64
CA MET A 87 -9.84 -14.69 19.70
C MET A 87 -8.65 -13.86 19.19
N TYR A 88 -8.36 -13.91 17.89
CA TYR A 88 -7.20 -13.25 17.29
C TYR A 88 -7.58 -12.04 16.42
N ARG A 89 -8.83 -11.97 15.95
CA ARG A 89 -9.34 -10.86 15.15
C ARG A 89 -10.84 -10.68 15.35
N ASP A 90 -11.30 -9.45 15.20
CA ASP A 90 -12.72 -9.13 15.03
C ASP A 90 -13.15 -9.25 13.56
N ASP A 91 -14.44 -9.02 13.32
CA ASP A 91 -15.00 -8.92 11.97
C ASP A 91 -14.44 -7.65 11.29
N ILE A 92 -13.79 -7.81 10.13
CA ILE A 92 -13.19 -6.70 9.39
C ILE A 92 -14.04 -6.40 8.15
N THR A 93 -14.53 -5.16 8.06
CA THR A 93 -15.23 -4.65 6.87
C THR A 93 -14.51 -3.41 6.36
N ALA A 94 -14.19 -3.37 5.07
CA ALA A 94 -13.53 -2.23 4.43
C ALA A 94 -14.27 -1.82 3.16
N THR A 95 -14.43 -0.51 2.95
CA THR A 95 -14.98 0.07 1.73
C THR A 95 -14.06 1.19 1.26
N VAL A 96 -13.57 1.08 0.04
CA VAL A 96 -12.71 2.08 -0.59
C VAL A 96 -13.48 2.74 -1.72
N VAL A 97 -13.69 4.06 -1.61
CA VAL A 97 -14.40 4.85 -2.61
C VAL A 97 -13.40 5.73 -3.33
N TYR A 98 -13.33 5.59 -4.66
CA TYR A 98 -12.50 6.43 -5.51
C TYR A 98 -13.31 7.58 -6.07
N LEU A 99 -12.87 8.80 -5.76
CA LEU A 99 -13.47 10.01 -6.28
C LEU A 99 -12.79 10.39 -7.60
N ASN A 100 -13.60 10.72 -8.61
CA ASN A 100 -13.08 11.27 -9.85
C ASN A 100 -12.77 12.77 -9.65
N TYR A 101 -11.49 13.09 -9.52
CA TYR A 101 -11.02 14.45 -9.29
C TYR A 101 -11.29 15.42 -10.44
N ASP A 102 -11.35 14.93 -11.68
CA ASP A 102 -11.63 15.77 -12.85
C ASP A 102 -13.08 16.28 -12.84
N LEU A 103 -14.00 15.47 -12.32
CA LEU A 103 -15.41 15.85 -12.13
C LEU A 103 -15.61 16.72 -10.88
N ALA A 104 -14.73 16.60 -9.88
CA ALA A 104 -14.79 17.37 -8.65
C ALA A 104 -14.17 18.77 -8.79
N ARG A 105 -13.52 19.08 -9.92
CA ARG A 105 -12.96 20.41 -10.16
C ARG A 105 -14.08 21.45 -10.26
N PRO A 106 -14.02 22.56 -9.51
CA PRO A 106 -14.97 23.64 -9.69
C PRO A 106 -14.90 24.13 -11.13
N ARG A 107 -16.04 24.15 -11.82
CA ARG A 107 -16.15 24.79 -13.12
C ARG A 107 -15.90 26.28 -12.90
N HIS A 108 -14.76 26.78 -13.37
CA HIS A 108 -14.56 28.21 -13.53
C HIS A 108 -15.59 28.70 -14.55
N SER A 109 -16.65 29.34 -14.06
CA SER A 109 -17.59 30.17 -14.83
C SER A 109 -16.97 31.52 -15.12
#